data_AF-A0A6B3IMS8-F1
#
_entry.id   AF-A0A6B3IMS8-F1
#
_cell.length_a   1.000
_cell.length_b   1.000
_cell.length_c   1.000
_cell.angle_alpha   90.00
_cell.angle_beta   90.00
_cell.angle_gamma   90.00
#
_symmetry.space_group_name_H-M   'P 1'
#
loop_
_entity.id
_entity.type
_entity.pdbx_description
1 polymer ?
#
loop_
_entity_poly.entity_id
_entity_poly.type
_entity_poly.pdbx_seq_one_letter_code
_entity_poly.pdbx_strand_id
1 'polypeptide(L)'
;EAGDVAGARRLLPRLCGRDPEALDADALARAVVESVAENTSDAVVGALVWGAVAGVPGLAGFRAVNTLDAMVGHKSPRLRRFG
;
A
#
# COMPACT_ATOMS: atom_id res chain seq x y z
N GLU A 1 -0.58 -26.29 -2.71
CA GLU A 1 -0.55 -24.89 -2.21
C GLU A 1 -1.79 -24.06 -2.55
N ALA A 2 -2.75 -24.55 -3.34
CA ALA A 2 -4.03 -23.85 -3.53
C ALA A 2 -4.95 -24.05 -2.32
N GLY A 3 -5.41 -22.96 -1.70
CA GLY A 3 -6.53 -22.98 -0.74
C GLY A 3 -6.22 -22.80 0.75
N ASP A 4 -5.00 -22.41 1.16
CA ASP A 4 -4.74 -22.07 2.58
C ASP A 4 -5.32 -20.68 2.95
N VAL A 5 -6.64 -20.62 3.06
CA VAL A 5 -7.38 -19.42 3.47
C VAL A 5 -6.96 -18.99 4.88
N ALA A 6 -6.70 -19.94 5.78
CA ALA A 6 -6.28 -19.64 7.14
C ALA A 6 -4.90 -18.96 7.19
N GLY A 7 -3.96 -19.41 6.35
CA GLY A 7 -2.68 -18.74 6.14
C GLY A 7 -2.83 -17.34 5.55
N ALA A 8 -3.67 -17.18 4.52
CA ALA A 8 -3.94 -15.88 3.93
C ALA A 8 -4.50 -14.87 4.94
N ARG A 9 -5.45 -15.30 5.79
CA ARG A 9 -6.03 -14.45 6.84
C ARG A 9 -5.00 -13.95 7.85
N ARG A 10 -4.02 -14.78 8.23
CA ARG A 10 -2.93 -14.37 9.12
C ARG A 10 -1.96 -13.38 8.49
N LEU A 11 -1.80 -13.41 7.17
CA LEU A 11 -0.82 -12.61 6.44
C LEU A 11 -1.39 -11.29 5.91
N LEU A 12 -2.67 -11.25 5.54
CA LEU A 12 -3.33 -10.07 4.95
C LEU A 12 -3.12 -8.78 5.77
N PRO A 13 -3.21 -8.78 7.12
CA PRO A 13 -3.02 -7.55 7.91
C PRO A 13 -1.64 -6.91 7.76
N ARG A 14 -0.64 -7.63 7.22
CA ARG A 14 0.70 -7.09 6.93
C ARG A 14 0.75 -6.33 5.61
N LEU A 15 -0.23 -6.53 4.73
CA LEU A 15 -0.33 -5.91 3.41
C LEU A 15 -1.34 -4.75 3.42
N CYS A 16 -2.48 -4.92 4.09
CA CYS A 16 -3.49 -3.88 4.20
C CYS A 16 -4.32 -3.99 5.49
N GLY A 17 -4.98 -2.90 5.87
CA GLY A 17 -5.76 -2.80 7.12
C GLY A 17 -7.18 -3.40 7.07
N ARG A 18 -7.51 -4.20 6.05
CA ARG A 18 -8.84 -4.84 5.93
C ARG A 18 -8.94 -5.99 6.94
N ASP A 19 -10.10 -6.15 7.58
CA ASP A 19 -10.36 -7.29 8.48
C ASP A 19 -10.41 -8.59 7.66
N PRO A 20 -9.43 -9.50 7.82
CA PRO A 20 -9.39 -10.75 7.08
C PRO A 20 -10.53 -11.70 7.48
N GLU A 21 -11.12 -11.55 8.67
CA GLU A 21 -12.18 -12.45 9.12
C GLU A 21 -13.50 -12.24 8.36
N ALA A 22 -13.71 -11.02 7.87
CA ALA A 22 -14.88 -10.60 7.09
C ALA A 22 -14.80 -10.93 5.58
N LEU A 23 -13.67 -11.47 5.09
CA LEU A 23 -13.42 -11.69 3.66
C LEU A 23 -13.46 -13.18 3.28
N ASP A 24 -14.23 -13.54 2.27
CA ASP A 24 -14.16 -14.87 1.66
C ASP A 24 -12.82 -15.09 0.91
N ALA A 25 -12.61 -16.31 0.39
CA ALA A 25 -11.36 -16.68 -0.27
C ALA A 25 -11.05 -15.80 -1.49
N ASP A 26 -12.05 -15.45 -2.30
CA ASP A 26 -11.89 -14.63 -3.49
C ASP A 26 -11.62 -13.17 -3.12
N ALA A 27 -12.32 -12.66 -2.10
CA ALA A 27 -12.10 -11.32 -1.59
C ALA A 27 -10.73 -11.17 -0.91
N LEU A 28 -10.24 -12.22 -0.23
CA LEU A 28 -8.86 -12.29 0.28
C LEU A 28 -7.83 -12.22 -0.85
N ALA A 29 -7.99 -13.03 -1.90
CA ALA A 29 -7.09 -13.02 -3.05
C ALA A 29 -7.08 -11.65 -3.73
N ARG A 30 -8.27 -11.08 -3.97
CA ARG A 30 -8.41 -9.73 -4.53
C ARG A 30 -7.74 -8.68 -3.64
N ALA A 31 -7.95 -8.73 -2.33
CA ALA A 31 -7.34 -7.78 -1.41
C ALA A 31 -5.81 -7.84 -1.44
N VAL A 32 -5.23 -9.04 -1.49
CA VAL A 32 -3.78 -9.21 -1.66
C VAL A 32 -3.30 -8.61 -2.99
N VAL A 33 -3.96 -8.95 -4.10
CA VAL A 33 -3.56 -8.47 -5.44
C VAL A 33 -3.65 -6.95 -5.53
N GLU A 34 -4.75 -6.35 -5.07
CA GLU A 34 -4.91 -4.89 -5.04
C GLU A 34 -3.80 -4.22 -4.23
N SER A 35 -3.56 -4.67 -3.00
CA SER A 35 -2.57 -4.05 -2.11
C SER A 35 -1.13 -4.20 -2.62
N VAL A 36 -0.78 -5.36 -3.18
CA VAL A 36 0.55 -5.57 -3.77
C VAL A 36 0.72 -4.72 -5.03
N ALA A 37 -0.30 -4.66 -5.89
CA ALA A 37 -0.26 -3.87 -7.12
C ALA A 37 -0.12 -2.37 -6.81
N GLU A 38 -0.91 -1.85 -5.87
CA GLU A 38 -0.86 -0.48 -5.39
C GLU A 38 0.53 -0.14 -4.84
N ASN A 39 1.03 -0.93 -3.90
CA ASN A 39 2.37 -0.70 -3.32
C ASN A 39 3.49 -0.81 -4.36
N THR A 40 3.36 -1.70 -5.35
CA THR A 40 4.33 -1.82 -6.45
C THR A 40 4.28 -0.62 -7.39
N SER A 41 3.09 -0.14 -7.71
CA SER A 41 2.88 1.07 -8.52
C SER A 41 3.59 2.26 -7.87
N ASP A 42 3.39 2.45 -6.56
CA ASP A 42 3.96 3.58 -5.84
C ASP A 42 5.45 3.43 -5.55
N ALA A 43 5.94 2.23 -5.27
CA ALA A 43 7.35 2.02 -4.97
C ALA A 43 8.24 2.03 -6.21
N VAL A 44 7.73 1.53 -7.34
CA VAL A 44 8.51 1.26 -8.55
C VAL A 44 8.03 2.08 -9.73
N VAL A 45 6.78 1.91 -10.16
CA VAL A 45 6.30 2.48 -11.42
C VAL A 45 6.34 4.01 -11.38
N GLY A 46 5.70 4.62 -10.40
CA GLY A 46 5.69 6.08 -10.28
C GLY A 46 7.08 6.65 -10.01
N ALA A 47 7.92 5.94 -9.25
CA ALA A 47 9.31 6.34 -9.00
C ALA A 47 10.13 6.37 -10.30
N LEU A 48 10.00 5.35 -11.15
CA LEU A 48 10.66 5.28 -12.45
C LEU A 48 10.11 6.32 -13.42
N VAL A 49 8.79 6.52 -13.48
CA VAL A 49 8.16 7.52 -14.36
C VAL A 49 8.63 8.92 -14.01
N TRP A 50 8.55 9.33 -12.74
CA TRP A 50 8.96 10.68 -12.34
C TRP A 50 10.48 10.85 -12.36
N GLY A 51 11.24 9.80 -12.07
CA GLY A 51 12.69 9.77 -12.27
C GLY A 51 13.09 9.93 -13.73
N ALA A 52 12.35 9.35 -14.67
CA ALA A 52 12.61 9.49 -16.11
C ALA A 52 12.23 10.89 -16.64
N VAL A 53 11.12 11.45 -16.16
CA VAL A 53 10.61 12.77 -16.61
C VAL A 53 11.48 13.91 -16.09
N ALA A 54 11.89 13.88 -14.83
CA ALA A 54 12.55 15.02 -14.18
C ALA A 54 13.83 14.66 -13.40
N GLY A 55 14.39 13.45 -13.60
CA GLY A 55 15.62 13.01 -12.96
C GLY A 55 15.48 12.87 -11.44
N VAL A 56 16.58 13.14 -10.73
CA VAL A 56 16.63 13.08 -9.25
C VAL A 56 15.57 13.98 -8.58
N PRO A 57 15.33 15.23 -9.03
CA PRO A 57 14.25 16.06 -8.48
C PRO A 57 12.86 15.42 -8.62
N GLY A 58 12.54 14.80 -9.76
CA GLY A 58 11.26 14.12 -9.97
C GLY A 58 11.05 12.95 -9.02
N LEU A 59 12.08 12.12 -8.86
CA LEU A 59 12.07 11.00 -7.91
C LEU A 59 11.86 11.48 -6.46
N ALA A 60 12.58 12.52 -6.04
CA ALA A 60 12.47 13.08 -4.69
C ALA A 60 11.08 13.69 -4.43
N GLY A 61 10.54 14.44 -5.41
CA GLY A 61 9.21 15.02 -5.32
C GLY A 61 8.11 13.97 -5.23
N PHE A 62 8.16 12.94 -6.10
CA PHE A 62 7.20 11.84 -6.07
C PHE A 62 7.25 11.06 -4.75
N ARG A 63 8.45 10.77 -4.23
CA ARG A 63 8.61 10.12 -2.91
C ARG A 63 8.04 10.96 -1.79
N ALA A 64 8.22 12.28 -1.82
CA ALA A 64 7.65 13.18 -0.82
C ALA A 64 6.11 13.14 -0.85
N VAL A 65 5.50 13.24 -2.04
CA VAL A 65 4.04 13.17 -2.20
C VAL A 65 3.49 11.82 -1.72
N ASN A 66 4.07 10.70 -2.15
CA ASN A 66 3.61 9.37 -1.71
C ASN A 66 3.77 9.15 -0.20
N THR A 67 4.83 9.69 0.39
CA THR A 67 5.02 9.61 1.85
C THR A 67 3.97 10.43 2.58
N LEU A 68 3.64 11.63 2.09
CA LEU A 68 2.58 12.47 2.64
C LEU A 68 1.22 11.76 2.55
N ASP A 69 0.89 11.17 1.41
CA ASP A 69 -0.37 10.46 1.21
C ASP A 69 -0.53 9.27 2.17
N ALA A 70 0.54 8.48 2.36
CA ALA A 70 0.55 7.36 3.30
C ALA A 70 0.36 7.80 4.78
N MET A 71 0.77 9.02 5.14
CA MET A 71 0.60 9.55 6.49
C MET A 71 -0.84 10.00 6.77
N VAL A 72 -1.59 10.46 5.77
CA VAL A 72 -2.99 10.91 5.95
C VAL A 72 -3.88 9.82 6.57
N GLY A 73 -3.57 8.54 6.32
CA GLY A 73 -4.25 7.39 6.94
C GLY A 73 -3.79 7.06 8.37
N HIS A 74 -2.58 7.45 8.77
CA HIS A 74 -1.96 7.11 10.06
C HIS A 74 -2.13 8.23 11.10
N LYS A 75 -3.34 8.35 11.64
CA LYS A 75 -3.65 9.33 12.70
C LYS A 75 -2.90 9.00 13.99
N SER A 76 -1.76 9.63 14.23
CA SER A 76 -1.11 9.60 15.55
C SER A 76 -1.85 10.52 16.53
N PRO A 77 -1.99 10.16 17.83
CA PRO A 77 -2.64 11.02 18.83
C PRO A 77 -2.01 12.42 18.93
N ARG A 78 -0.71 12.54 18.62
CA ARG A 78 0.07 13.80 18.60
C ARG A 78 -0.14 14.65 17.34
N LEU A 79 -0.41 14.04 16.19
CA LEU A 79 -0.56 14.73 14.89
C LEU A 79 -2.00 14.74 14.39
N ARG A 80 -2.99 14.53 15.27
CA ARG A 80 -4.43 14.48 14.94
C ARG A 80 -4.98 15.65 14.11
N ARG A 81 -4.29 16.79 14.04
CA ARG A 81 -4.64 17.97 13.22
C ARG A 81 -3.95 18.02 11.85
N PHE A 82 -2.93 17.20 11.62
CA PHE A 82 -2.05 17.28 10.46
C PHE A 82 -2.04 16.02 9.59
N GLY A 83 -2.81 14.99 9.95
CA GLY A 83 -2.91 13.74 9.18
C GLY A 83 -1.77 12.83 9.53
#